data_AF-A0A2V5PV67-F1
#
_entry.id   AF-A0A2V5PV67-F1
#
_cell.length_a   1.000
_cell.length_b   1.000
_cell.length_c   1.000
_cell.angle_alpha   90.00
_cell.angle_beta   90.00
_cell.angle_gamma   90.00
#
_symmetry.space_group_name_H-M   'P 1'
#
loop_
_entity.id
_entity.type
_entity.pdbx_description
1 polymer ?
#
loop_
_entity_poly.entity_id
_entity_poly.type
_entity_poly.pdbx_seq_one_letter_code
_entity_poly.pdbx_strand_id
1 'polypeptide(L)' 'MDMRGFDNESLAAATGKHYNSVLRLKREQSTTLSDLEKLCEVLRCHPFDLIVAEGFPEPFLVAPASR' A
#
# COMPACT_ATOMS: atom_id res chain seq x y z
N MET A 1 10.12 2.67 6.66
CA MET A 1 9.21 1.98 5.72
C MET A 1 9.65 2.43 4.34
N ASP A 2 10.54 1.66 3.69
CA ASP A 2 11.02 1.99 2.34
C ASP A 2 9.88 1.76 1.35
N MET A 3 9.22 2.85 0.95
CA MET A 3 8.36 2.84 -0.22
C MET A 3 9.25 2.43 -1.40
N ARG A 4 8.85 1.40 -2.14
CA ARG A 4 9.59 0.79 -3.26
C ARG A 4 9.97 1.82 -4.36
N GLY A 5 10.93 2.69 -4.10
CA GLY A 5 11.41 3.73 -5.01
C GLY A 5 10.42 4.85 -5.36
N PHE A 6 9.22 4.89 -4.78
CA PHE A 6 8.24 5.94 -5.04
C PHE A 6 8.23 6.99 -3.93
N ASP A 7 8.59 8.23 -4.27
CA ASP A 7 8.20 9.38 -3.47
C ASP A 7 6.70 9.69 -3.68
N ASN A 8 6.17 10.59 -2.86
CA ASN A 8 4.74 10.96 -2.89
C ASN A 8 4.31 11.54 -4.24
N GLU A 9 5.21 12.28 -4.91
CA GLU A 9 4.92 12.96 -6.16
C GLU A 9 4.86 11.95 -7.32
N SER A 10 5.84 11.05 -7.37
CA SER A 10 5.92 9.93 -8.31
C SER A 10 4.74 8.97 -8.13
N LEU A 11 4.33 8.70 -6.88
CA LEU A 11 3.16 7.85 -6.60
C LEU A 11 1.86 8.53 -7.04
N ALA A 12 1.73 9.84 -6.80
CA ALA A 12 0.58 10.62 -7.23
C ALA A 12 0.47 10.60 -8.77
N ALA A 13 1.57 10.83 -9.47
CA ALA A 13 1.64 10.74 -10.92
C ALA A 13 1.27 9.34 -11.43
N ALA A 14 1.85 8.29 -10.85
CA ALA A 14 1.61 6.91 -11.28
C ALA A 14 0.18 6.42 -11.02
N THR A 15 -0.47 6.94 -9.98
CA THR A 15 -1.87 6.59 -9.66
C THR A 15 -2.90 7.53 -10.31
N GLY A 16 -2.45 8.55 -11.04
CA GLY A 16 -3.31 9.57 -11.65
C GLY A 16 -4.05 10.41 -10.60
N LYS A 17 -3.46 10.60 -9.42
CA LYS A 17 -4.04 11.33 -8.29
C LYS A 17 -3.30 12.63 -8.03
N HIS A 18 -3.97 13.55 -7.33
CA HIS A 18 -3.31 14.74 -6.83
C HIS A 18 -2.39 14.38 -5.64
N TYR A 19 -1.27 15.09 -5.49
CA TYR A 19 -0.33 14.91 -4.38
C TYR A 19 -1.02 14.87 -3.00
N ASN A 20 -1.95 15.81 -2.77
CA ASN A 20 -2.72 15.87 -1.52
C ASN A 20 -3.58 14.61 -1.27
N SER A 21 -4.01 13.90 -2.32
CA SER A 21 -4.75 12.65 -2.15
C SER A 21 -3.86 11.55 -1.58
N VAL A 22 -2.60 11.48 -2.01
CA VAL A 22 -1.60 10.54 -1.46
C VAL A 22 -1.31 10.88 0.00
N LEU A 23 -1.14 12.16 0.33
CA LEU A 23 -0.96 12.59 1.72
C LEU A 23 -2.15 12.24 2.61
N ARG A 24 -3.38 12.43 2.10
CA ARG A 24 -4.59 12.10 2.84
C ARG A 24 -4.71 10.61 3.08
N LEU A 25 -4.42 9.77 2.07
CA LEU A 25 -4.43 8.31 2.21
C LEU A 25 -3.46 7.83 3.28
N LYS A 26 -2.25 8.42 3.36
CA LYS A 26 -1.28 8.09 4.42
C LYS A 26 -1.74 8.49 5.82
N ARG A 27 -2.45 9.62 5.93
CA ARG A 27 -2.95 10.13 7.22
C ARG A 27 -4.17 9.36 7.70
N GLU A 28 -5.12 9.12 6.81
CA GLU A 28 -6.40 8.49 7.14
C GLU A 28 -6.32 6.96 7.13
N GLN A 29 -5.28 6.38 6.51
CA GLN A 29 -5.06 4.94 6.37
C GLN A 29 -6.29 4.20 5.85
N SER A 30 -7.12 4.90 5.07
CA SER A 30 -8.34 4.39 4.49
C SER A 30 -8.40 4.81 3.02
N THR A 31 -8.98 3.93 2.21
CA THR A 31 -9.15 4.15 0.78
C THR A 31 -10.29 3.27 0.25
N THR A 32 -10.68 3.50 -1.00
CA THR A 32 -11.66 2.65 -1.68
C THR A 32 -11.01 1.40 -2.25
N LEU A 33 -11.78 0.32 -2.47
CA LEU A 33 -11.26 -0.90 -3.09
C LEU A 33 -10.64 -0.64 -4.46
N SER A 34 -11.27 0.21 -5.29
CA SER A 34 -10.73 0.58 -6.61
C SER A 34 -9.39 1.32 -6.53
N ASP A 35 -9.21 2.17 -5.52
CA ASP A 35 -7.95 2.86 -5.30
C ASP A 35 -6.87 1.92 -4.75
N LEU A 36 -7.26 0.93 -3.94
CA LEU A 36 -6.37 -0.11 -3.47
C LEU A 36 -5.85 -0.97 -4.62
N GLU A 37 -6.71 -1.38 -5.56
CA GLU A 37 -6.32 -2.14 -6.75
C GLU A 37 -5.28 -1.38 -7.58
N LYS A 38 -5.52 -0.09 -7.85
CA LYS A 38 -4.55 0.77 -8.55
C LYS A 38 -3.22 0.90 -7.81
N LEU A 39 -3.25 1.02 -6.48
CA LEU A 39 -2.03 1.06 -5.68
C LEU A 39 -1.25 -0.24 -5.79
N CYS A 40 -1.93 -1.38 -5.78
CA CYS A 40 -1.31 -2.69 -5.94
C CYS A 40 -0.65 -2.86 -7.32
N GLU A 41 -1.31 -2.39 -8.39
CA GLU A 41 -0.75 -2.40 -9.74
C GLU A 41 0.52 -1.53 -9.84
N VAL A 42 0.46 -0.29 -9.33
CA VAL A 42 1.59 0.66 -9.38
C VAL A 42 2.77 0.18 -8.53
N LEU A 43 2.50 -0.27 -7.30
CA LEU A 43 3.52 -0.72 -6.36
C LEU A 43 3.98 -2.17 -6.62
N ARG A 44 3.33 -2.86 -7.55
CA ARG A 44 3.53 -4.28 -7.89
C ARG A 44 3.48 -5.17 -6.64
N CYS A 45 2.46 -4.99 -5.82
CA CYS A 45 2.28 -5.73 -4.57
C CYS A 45 0.91 -6.41 -4.51
N HIS A 46 0.75 -7.33 -3.56
CA HIS A 46 -0.54 -7.96 -3.29
C HIS A 46 -1.39 -7.04 -2.39
N PRO A 47 -2.73 -7.03 -2.48
CA PRO A 47 -3.59 -6.22 -1.60
C PRO A 47 -3.34 -6.43 -0.10
N PHE A 48 -3.04 -7.66 0.31
CA PHE A 48 -2.68 -7.98 1.70
C PHE A 48 -1.33 -7.42 2.15
N ASP A 49 -0.48 -6.94 1.23
CA ASP A 49 0.74 -6.20 1.61
C ASP A 49 0.41 -4.76 2.06
N LEU A 50 -0.76 -4.24 1.70
CA LEU A 50 -1.21 -2.87 2.02
C LEU A 50 -2.30 -2.82 3.09
N ILE A 51 -2.96 -3.94 3.37
CA ILE A 51 -4.01 -4.06 4.38
C ILE A 51 -3.40 -4.65 5.65
N VAL A 52 -3.60 -3.98 6.79
CA VAL A 52 -3.36 -4.54 8.11
C VAL A 52 -4.70 -4.91 8.72
N ALA A 53 -4.89 -6.17 9.10
CA ALA A 53 -6.11 -6.61 9.78
C ALA A 53 -6.08 -6.12 11.24
N GLU A 54 -6.96 -5.18 11.60
CA GLU A 54 -7.14 -4.79 13.00
C GLU A 54 -7.68 -5.96 13.82
N GLY A 55 -7.02 -6.28 14.94
CA GLY A 55 -7.45 -7.33 15.88
C GLY A 55 -6.82 -8.72 15.68
N PHE A 56 -5.94 -8.89 14.69
CA PHE A 56 -5.04 -10.05 14.65
C PHE A 56 -3.80 -9.78 15.50
N PRO A 57 -3.42 -10.66 16.45
CA PRO A 57 -2.17 -10.50 17.19
C PRO A 57 -0.97 -10.58 16.23
N GLU A 58 -0.04 -9.62 16.32
CA GLU A 58 1.22 -9.69 15.56
C GLU A 58 2.09 -10.87 16.02
N PRO A 59 2.90 -11.54 15.14
CA PRO A 59 2.90 -11.51 13.68
C PRO A 59 2.56 -12.89 13.05
N PHE A 60 2.12 -12.88 11.80
CA PHE A 60 2.17 -14.07 10.94
C PHE A 60 3.63 -14.47 10.78
N LEU A 61 4.03 -15.60 11.39
CA LEU A 61 5.33 -16.21 11.15
C LEU A 61 5.53 -16.34 9.64
N VAL A 62 6.52 -15.64 9.10
CA VAL A 62 6.92 -15.74 7.70
C VAL A 62 7.17 -17.22 7.43
N ALA A 63 6.35 -17.84 6.58
CA ALA A 63 6.55 -19.24 6.22
C ALA A 63 7.95 -19.38 5.60
N PRO A 64 8.80 -20.29 6.10
CA PRO A 64 10.14 -20.45 5.58
C PRO A 64 10.05 -20.80 4.10
N ALA A 65 10.84 -20.11 3.27
CA ALA A 65 10.95 -20.42 1.85
C ALA A 65 11.30 -21.91 1.69
N SER A 66 10.43 -22.68 1.04
CA SER A 66 10.73 -24.06 0.70
C SER A 66 11.94 -24.07 -0.25
N ARG A 67 12.99 -24.80 0.15
CA ARG A 67 14.14 -25.12 -0.72
C ARG A 67 13.76 -26.11 -1.79
#